data_AF-U7L6G5-F1
#
_entry.id   AF-U7L6G5-F1
#
_cell.length_a   1.000
_cell.length_b   1.000
_cell.length_c   1.000
_cell.angle_alpha   90.00
_cell.angle_beta   90.00
_cell.angle_gamma   90.00
#
_symmetry.space_group_name_H-M   'P 1'
#
loop_
_entity.id
_entity.type
_entity.pdbx_description
1 polymer ?
#
loop_
_entity_poly.entity_id
_entity_poly.type
_entity_poly.pdbx_seq_one_letter_code
_entity_poly.pdbx_strand_id
1 'polypeptide(L)'
;MQISIQNLLLNSVSIDKLKERILELGSMNDSPISASFSPVKGIDDVGELHKRVLLSDPGSAISSMGAFSEQITWLYDSLAREARGFEAQESANSRAMDIADAGGEIGVESMPIMDQPEPGYSPFMFTPPVVNVGTSITKLATDLMSTQIWSVSEANARWSSLGSEVREIVSGLEQAAGSLESENDSETTSRAAAKIREVAASGKHFVANTEVIGDKLTGFHSRLMMIQPSAMAMAMEIMKIPDPAERKAAETAALAKLQPDLQRLAIDAMPNQHSLMEQSPASGGGGFDAGLSGVDGDGQKYNTDNVV
;
A
#
# COMPACT_ATOMS: atom_id res chain seq x y z
N MET A 1 -28.21 23.45 2.41
CA MET A 1 -26.92 22.97 1.88
C MET A 1 -25.84 23.83 2.50
N GLN A 2 -25.02 23.23 3.37
CA GLN A 2 -23.87 23.90 3.98
C GLN A 2 -22.61 23.34 3.32
N ILE A 3 -21.79 24.22 2.75
CA ILE A 3 -20.50 23.85 2.15
C ILE A 3 -19.45 24.81 2.67
N SER A 4 -18.39 24.26 3.25
CA SER A 4 -17.22 24.96 3.76
C SER A 4 -16.06 24.78 2.78
N ILE A 5 -15.84 25.79 1.93
CA ILE A 5 -14.71 25.82 0.98
C ILE A 5 -13.38 25.70 1.72
N GLN A 6 -13.26 26.36 2.88
CA GLN A 6 -12.07 26.28 3.72
C GLN A 6 -11.82 24.85 4.22
N ASN A 7 -12.88 24.11 4.58
CA ASN A 7 -12.76 22.71 4.98
C ASN A 7 -12.25 21.82 3.84
N LEU A 8 -12.78 22.01 2.62
CA LEU A 8 -12.32 21.29 1.42
C LEU A 8 -10.83 21.54 1.14
N LEU A 9 -10.38 22.79 1.21
CA LEU A 9 -8.97 23.15 1.01
C LEU A 9 -8.05 22.58 2.10
N LEU A 10 -8.48 22.61 3.37
CA LEU A 10 -7.71 22.03 4.48
C LEU A 10 -7.54 20.51 4.34
N ASN A 11 -8.61 19.82 3.96
CA ASN A 11 -8.57 18.38 3.71
C ASN A 11 -7.71 18.05 2.48
N SER A 12 -7.78 18.86 1.43
CA SER A 12 -6.93 18.71 0.24
C SER A 12 -5.43 18.81 0.63
N VAL A 13 -5.03 19.87 1.34
CA VAL A 13 -3.65 20.01 1.83
C VAL A 13 -3.24 18.86 2.75
N SER A 14 -4.16 18.33 3.56
CA SER A 14 -3.87 17.19 4.43
C SER A 14 -3.60 15.92 3.62
N ILE A 15 -4.40 15.65 2.59
CA ILE A 15 -4.22 14.53 1.65
C ILE A 15 -2.89 14.69 0.87
N ASP A 16 -2.52 15.90 0.50
CA ASP A 16 -1.24 16.18 -0.19
C ASP A 16 -0.03 15.82 0.67
N LYS A 17 -0.07 16.08 1.98
CA LYS A 17 0.98 15.65 2.91
C LYS A 17 1.06 14.13 3.01
N LEU A 18 -0.07 13.42 2.93
CA LEU A 18 -0.07 11.95 2.92
C LEU A 18 0.57 11.41 1.63
N LYS A 19 0.38 12.09 0.50
CA LYS A 19 1.05 11.80 -0.77
C LYS A 19 2.58 11.92 -0.64
N GLU A 20 3.07 12.97 0.00
CA GLU A 20 4.52 13.13 0.21
C GLU A 20 5.10 11.97 1.03
N ARG A 21 4.41 11.56 2.10
CA ARG A 21 4.82 10.42 2.94
C ARG A 21 4.89 9.10 2.16
N ILE A 22 3.89 8.79 1.33
CA ILE A 22 3.89 7.53 0.57
C ILE A 22 4.99 7.49 -0.50
N LEU A 23 5.34 8.63 -1.09
CA LEU A 23 6.45 8.74 -2.05
C LEU A 23 7.80 8.45 -1.39
N GLU A 24 8.00 8.92 -0.16
CA GLU A 24 9.20 8.61 0.63
C GLU A 24 9.31 7.09 0.88
N LEU A 25 8.19 6.41 1.20
CA LEU A 25 8.17 4.96 1.38
C LEU A 25 8.47 4.18 0.09
N GLY A 26 7.96 4.68 -1.04
CA GLY A 26 8.19 4.10 -2.37
C GLY A 26 9.62 4.24 -2.89
N SER A 27 10.47 5.03 -2.23
CA SER A 27 11.87 5.29 -2.64
C SER A 27 12.88 4.22 -2.18
N MET A 28 12.41 3.12 -1.59
CA MET A 28 13.24 2.00 -1.15
C MET A 28 14.00 1.39 -2.34
N ASN A 29 15.32 1.21 -2.20
CA ASN A 29 16.17 0.70 -3.29
C ASN A 29 16.92 -0.58 -2.94
N ASP A 30 16.70 -1.14 -1.75
CA ASP A 30 17.41 -2.33 -1.29
C ASP A 30 16.50 -3.23 -0.44
N SER A 31 16.83 -4.53 -0.42
CA SER A 31 16.13 -5.54 0.34
C SER A 31 17.08 -6.10 1.41
N PRO A 32 16.67 -6.08 2.69
CA PRO A 32 17.49 -6.65 3.77
C PRO A 32 17.64 -8.18 3.68
N ILE A 33 16.89 -8.83 2.80
CA ILE A 33 16.99 -10.26 2.52
C ILE A 33 17.05 -10.51 1.01
N SER A 34 17.84 -11.49 0.57
CA SER A 34 17.92 -11.95 -0.81
C SER A 34 18.40 -13.40 -0.81
N ALA A 35 18.54 -14.06 -1.97
CA ALA A 35 19.08 -15.43 -2.05
C ALA A 35 20.40 -15.63 -1.28
N SER A 36 21.24 -14.61 -1.14
CA SER A 36 22.54 -14.72 -0.46
C SER A 36 22.46 -14.98 1.05
N PHE A 37 21.29 -14.82 1.67
CA PHE A 37 21.14 -14.98 3.11
C PHE A 37 21.39 -16.42 3.58
N SER A 38 21.22 -17.42 2.71
CA SER A 38 21.48 -18.82 3.03
C SER A 38 22.20 -19.50 1.88
N PRO A 39 23.23 -20.34 2.15
CA PRO A 39 23.80 -21.21 1.11
C PRO A 39 22.97 -22.48 0.86
N VAL A 40 21.94 -22.76 1.68
CA VAL A 40 21.12 -23.97 1.54
C VAL A 40 20.09 -23.77 0.43
N LYS A 41 20.22 -24.58 -0.64
CA LYS A 41 19.30 -24.54 -1.78
C LYS A 41 17.86 -24.84 -1.38
N GLY A 42 16.94 -23.98 -1.81
CA GLY A 42 15.53 -23.96 -1.45
C GLY A 42 15.22 -23.15 -0.18
N ILE A 43 16.21 -22.93 0.69
CA ILE A 43 16.09 -21.95 1.78
C ILE A 43 16.46 -20.56 1.25
N ASP A 44 17.51 -20.46 0.42
CA ASP A 44 17.88 -19.24 -0.33
C ASP A 44 16.70 -18.65 -1.12
N ASP A 45 15.91 -19.50 -1.77
CA ASP A 45 14.72 -19.11 -2.53
C ASP A 45 13.74 -18.29 -1.69
N VAL A 46 13.60 -18.55 -0.38
CA VAL A 46 12.73 -17.76 0.51
C VAL A 46 13.18 -16.30 0.53
N GLY A 47 14.48 -16.07 0.66
CA GLY A 47 15.05 -14.72 0.66
C GLY A 47 14.85 -14.01 -0.67
N GLU A 48 15.00 -14.73 -1.79
CA GLU A 48 14.74 -14.18 -3.12
C GLU A 48 13.26 -13.83 -3.34
N LEU A 49 12.34 -14.69 -2.89
CA LEU A 49 10.90 -14.42 -2.97
C LEU A 49 10.52 -13.17 -2.18
N HIS A 50 11.02 -13.01 -0.95
CA HIS A 50 10.76 -11.81 -0.15
C HIS A 50 11.35 -10.56 -0.79
N LYS A 51 12.56 -10.62 -1.34
CA LYS A 51 13.15 -9.52 -2.13
C LYS A 51 12.27 -9.12 -3.30
N ARG A 52 11.78 -10.10 -4.06
CA ARG A 52 10.93 -9.86 -5.23
C ARG A 52 9.63 -9.19 -4.88
N VAL A 53 8.96 -9.68 -3.83
CA VAL A 53 7.72 -9.09 -3.30
C VAL A 53 7.95 -7.69 -2.75
N LEU A 54 9.14 -7.42 -2.21
CA LEU A 54 9.47 -6.11 -1.69
C LEU A 54 9.75 -5.11 -2.83
N LEU A 55 10.51 -5.51 -3.87
CA LEU A 55 11.14 -4.55 -4.79
C LEU A 55 10.82 -4.68 -6.27
N SER A 56 10.72 -5.90 -6.81
CA SER A 56 10.95 -6.08 -8.26
C SER A 56 9.78 -6.69 -9.03
N ASP A 57 8.88 -7.41 -8.35
CA ASP A 57 7.70 -7.94 -9.02
C ASP A 57 6.70 -6.82 -9.36
N PRO A 58 5.87 -6.97 -10.41
CA PRO A 58 4.84 -5.98 -10.73
C PRO A 58 3.87 -5.69 -9.58
N GLY A 59 3.58 -6.70 -8.74
CA GLY A 59 2.77 -6.56 -7.53
C GLY A 59 3.55 -6.16 -6.28
N SER A 60 4.84 -5.80 -6.42
CA SER A 60 5.72 -5.54 -5.27
C SER A 60 5.23 -4.41 -4.36
N ALA A 61 5.80 -4.32 -3.16
CA ALA A 61 5.50 -3.24 -2.24
C ALA A 61 5.80 -1.87 -2.87
N ILE A 62 6.95 -1.71 -3.53
CA ILE A 62 7.30 -0.45 -4.22
C ILE A 62 6.28 -0.09 -5.29
N SER A 63 5.95 -1.02 -6.18
CA SER A 63 4.95 -0.79 -7.23
C SER A 63 3.58 -0.45 -6.63
N SER A 64 3.18 -1.13 -5.56
CA SER A 64 1.93 -0.88 -4.84
C SER A 64 1.92 0.51 -4.16
N MET A 65 3.02 0.94 -3.55
CA MET A 65 3.15 2.29 -2.97
C MET A 65 3.06 3.36 -4.05
N GLY A 66 3.69 3.14 -5.21
CA GLY A 66 3.61 4.04 -6.36
C GLY A 66 2.16 4.21 -6.85
N ALA A 67 1.47 3.10 -7.11
CA ALA A 67 0.05 3.13 -7.49
C ALA A 67 -0.84 3.76 -6.41
N PHE A 68 -0.57 3.50 -5.13
CA PHE A 68 -1.31 4.11 -4.04
C PHE A 68 -1.09 5.63 -3.96
N SER A 69 0.13 6.10 -4.23
CA SER A 69 0.44 7.52 -4.34
C SER A 69 -0.35 8.19 -5.47
N GLU A 70 -0.52 7.52 -6.61
CA GLU A 70 -1.32 8.04 -7.73
C GLU A 70 -2.80 8.18 -7.32
N GLN A 71 -3.36 7.22 -6.57
CA GLN A 71 -4.71 7.32 -6.02
C GLN A 71 -4.87 8.52 -5.07
N ILE A 72 -3.92 8.71 -4.15
CA ILE A 72 -3.94 9.82 -3.19
C ILE A 72 -3.78 11.17 -3.91
N THR A 73 -2.95 11.22 -4.95
CA THR A 73 -2.79 12.41 -5.81
C THR A 73 -4.11 12.74 -6.50
N TRP A 74 -4.78 11.74 -7.07
CA TRP A 74 -6.09 11.93 -7.68
C TRP A 74 -7.14 12.45 -6.67
N LEU A 75 -7.16 11.95 -5.43
CA LEU A 75 -8.04 12.47 -4.38
C LEU A 75 -7.76 13.94 -4.07
N TYR A 76 -6.47 14.28 -3.91
CA TYR A 76 -6.03 15.65 -3.66
C TYR A 76 -6.50 16.60 -4.76
N ASP A 77 -6.22 16.25 -6.02
CA ASP A 77 -6.55 17.08 -7.17
C ASP A 77 -8.07 17.22 -7.31
N SER A 78 -8.83 16.13 -7.07
CA SER A 78 -10.29 16.13 -7.19
C SER A 78 -10.91 17.06 -6.16
N LEU A 79 -10.47 16.98 -4.90
CA LEU A 79 -10.98 17.82 -3.82
C LEU A 79 -10.60 19.30 -4.02
N ALA A 80 -9.38 19.59 -4.50
CA ALA A 80 -8.94 20.94 -4.82
C ALA A 80 -9.72 21.56 -6.00
N ARG A 81 -10.20 20.74 -6.93
CA ARG A 81 -11.08 21.19 -8.02
C ARG A 81 -12.49 21.42 -7.54
N GLU A 82 -13.05 20.54 -6.71
CA GLU A 82 -14.36 20.75 -6.10
C GLU A 82 -14.41 22.05 -5.29
N ALA A 83 -13.37 22.34 -4.49
CA ALA A 83 -13.27 23.60 -3.75
C ALA A 83 -13.33 24.82 -4.69
N ARG A 84 -12.54 24.81 -5.79
CA ARG A 84 -12.56 25.86 -6.81
C ARG A 84 -13.92 25.98 -7.51
N GLY A 85 -14.61 24.86 -7.72
CA GLY A 85 -15.95 24.85 -8.32
C GLY A 85 -16.98 25.58 -7.45
N PHE A 86 -16.92 25.36 -6.14
CA PHE A 86 -17.76 26.09 -5.20
C PHE A 86 -17.38 27.59 -5.11
N GLU A 87 -16.09 27.94 -5.14
CA GLU A 87 -15.65 29.34 -5.21
C GLU A 87 -16.14 30.06 -6.47
N ALA A 88 -16.06 29.39 -7.62
CA ALA A 88 -16.54 29.91 -8.89
C ALA A 88 -18.07 30.09 -8.88
N GLN A 89 -18.80 29.13 -8.32
CA GLN A 89 -20.25 29.21 -8.17
C GLN A 89 -20.67 30.35 -7.23
N GLU A 90 -19.99 30.53 -6.10
CA GLU A 90 -20.27 31.63 -5.17
C GLU A 90 -19.98 32.99 -5.80
N SER A 91 -18.87 33.10 -6.55
CA SER A 91 -18.54 34.32 -7.30
C SER A 91 -19.57 34.62 -8.39
N ALA A 92 -20.04 33.60 -9.11
CA ALA A 92 -21.11 33.71 -10.10
C ALA A 92 -22.43 34.16 -9.45
N ASN A 93 -22.80 33.59 -8.30
CA ASN A 93 -23.99 33.96 -7.55
C ASN A 93 -23.91 35.40 -7.03
N SER A 94 -22.77 35.82 -6.48
CA SER A 94 -22.56 37.21 -6.04
C SER A 94 -22.71 38.17 -7.21
N ARG A 95 -22.08 37.85 -8.35
CA ARG A 95 -22.17 38.67 -9.56
C ARG A 95 -23.59 38.72 -10.12
N ALA A 96 -24.32 37.61 -10.07
CA ALA A 96 -25.72 37.53 -10.46
C ALA A 96 -26.58 38.49 -9.62
N MET A 97 -26.34 38.58 -8.32
CA MET A 97 -27.01 39.52 -7.43
C MET A 97 -26.64 40.97 -7.74
N ASP A 98 -25.37 41.27 -8.03
CA ASP A 98 -24.91 42.63 -8.35
C ASP A 98 -25.53 43.17 -9.65
N ILE A 99 -25.81 42.29 -10.61
CA ILE A 99 -26.39 42.64 -11.92
C ILE A 99 -27.87 42.29 -12.03
N ALA A 100 -28.52 41.85 -10.95
CA ALA A 100 -29.90 41.39 -10.96
C ALA A 100 -30.86 42.47 -11.53
N ASP A 101 -30.64 43.73 -11.17
CA ASP A 101 -31.43 44.86 -11.67
C ASP A 101 -31.02 45.31 -13.08
N ALA A 102 -29.72 45.27 -13.38
CA ALA A 102 -29.16 45.83 -14.61
C ALA A 102 -29.17 44.86 -15.80
N GLY A 103 -29.28 43.55 -15.54
CA GLY A 103 -29.03 42.47 -16.50
C GLY A 103 -27.55 42.35 -16.88
N GLY A 104 -27.15 41.16 -17.35
CA GLY A 104 -25.80 40.93 -17.88
C GLY A 104 -25.37 39.47 -17.89
N GLU A 105 -24.23 39.21 -18.53
CA GLU A 105 -23.65 37.87 -18.61
C GLU A 105 -22.85 37.54 -17.35
N ILE A 106 -23.05 36.37 -16.73
CA ILE A 106 -22.41 35.95 -15.48
C ILE A 106 -21.10 35.18 -15.71
N GLY A 107 -20.86 34.66 -16.92
CA GLY A 107 -19.71 33.82 -17.26
C GLY A 107 -19.87 32.39 -16.72
N VAL A 108 -19.35 31.41 -17.45
CA VAL A 108 -19.39 29.98 -17.09
C VAL A 108 -17.97 29.45 -16.98
N GLU A 109 -17.64 28.78 -15.89
CA GLU A 109 -16.36 28.09 -15.72
C GLU A 109 -16.56 26.58 -15.91
N SER A 110 -15.93 26.02 -16.95
CA SER A 110 -15.95 24.58 -17.19
C SER A 110 -14.97 23.88 -16.28
N MET A 111 -15.44 22.89 -15.51
CA MET A 111 -14.60 22.06 -14.65
C MET A 111 -14.47 20.64 -15.24
N PRO A 112 -13.33 20.29 -15.88
CA PRO A 112 -13.17 18.97 -16.48
C PRO A 112 -13.10 17.86 -15.42
N ILE A 113 -13.76 16.73 -15.70
CA ILE A 113 -13.77 15.52 -14.87
C ILE A 113 -12.36 14.90 -14.86
N MET A 114 -11.92 14.44 -13.70
CA MET A 114 -10.71 13.62 -13.59
C MET A 114 -11.08 12.16 -13.36
N ASP A 115 -10.67 11.32 -14.30
CA ASP A 115 -10.78 9.88 -14.15
C ASP A 115 -9.85 9.39 -13.04
N GLN A 116 -10.37 8.53 -12.17
CA GLN A 116 -9.57 7.84 -11.17
C GLN A 116 -8.57 6.92 -11.90
N PRO A 117 -7.26 7.01 -11.59
CA PRO A 117 -6.29 6.12 -12.21
C PRO A 117 -6.60 4.66 -11.85
N GLU A 118 -6.29 3.72 -12.74
CA GLU A 118 -6.37 2.30 -12.44
C GLU A 118 -5.14 1.88 -11.62
N PRO A 119 -5.28 1.44 -10.35
CA PRO A 119 -4.12 1.16 -9.50
C PRO A 119 -3.33 -0.10 -9.92
N GLY A 120 -3.93 -1.01 -10.70
CA GLY A 120 -3.21 -2.13 -11.32
C GLY A 120 -2.57 -3.14 -10.35
N TYR A 121 -3.05 -3.24 -9.10
CA TYR A 121 -2.48 -4.14 -8.09
C TYR A 121 -2.49 -5.59 -8.56
N SER A 122 -1.31 -6.17 -8.74
CA SER A 122 -1.13 -7.47 -9.38
C SER A 122 -0.86 -8.59 -8.37
N PRO A 123 -1.42 -9.80 -8.56
CA PRO A 123 -1.09 -10.95 -7.74
C PRO A 123 0.32 -11.45 -8.05
N PHE A 124 0.84 -12.31 -7.18
CA PHE A 124 2.14 -12.94 -7.37
C PHE A 124 2.01 -14.37 -7.88
N MET A 125 3.00 -14.76 -8.68
CA MET A 125 3.16 -16.14 -9.14
C MET A 125 4.50 -16.67 -8.66
N PHE A 126 4.47 -17.66 -7.77
CA PHE A 126 5.67 -18.30 -7.23
C PHE A 126 5.67 -19.80 -7.53
N THR A 127 6.85 -20.31 -7.85
CA THR A 127 7.13 -21.74 -7.76
C THR A 127 7.56 -22.05 -6.33
N PRO A 128 6.97 -23.05 -5.65
CA PRO A 128 7.41 -23.46 -4.33
C PRO A 128 8.90 -23.84 -4.34
N PRO A 129 9.69 -23.39 -3.34
CA PRO A 129 11.08 -23.78 -3.23
C PRO A 129 11.25 -25.29 -3.13
N VAL A 130 12.33 -25.83 -3.67
CA VAL A 130 12.68 -27.25 -3.51
C VAL A 130 13.97 -27.34 -2.71
N VAL A 131 13.85 -27.80 -1.46
CA VAL A 131 15.00 -27.86 -0.56
C VAL A 131 15.90 -29.03 -0.91
N ASN A 132 17.19 -28.72 -1.10
CA ASN A 132 18.23 -29.72 -1.32
C ASN A 132 19.17 -29.79 -0.10
N VAL A 133 19.11 -30.92 0.59
CA VAL A 133 19.94 -31.22 1.77
C VAL A 133 21.35 -31.71 1.43
N GLY A 134 21.64 -31.96 0.15
CA GLY A 134 22.90 -32.50 -0.32
C GLY A 134 23.15 -33.94 0.14
N THR A 135 24.42 -34.32 0.26
CA THR A 135 24.84 -35.69 0.60
C THR A 135 25.73 -35.76 1.86
N SER A 136 25.98 -34.63 2.54
CA SER A 136 26.80 -34.59 3.75
C SER A 136 26.10 -33.79 4.83
N ILE A 137 25.86 -34.42 5.97
CA ILE A 137 25.22 -33.78 7.13
C ILE A 137 26.08 -32.64 7.70
N THR A 138 27.41 -32.81 7.70
CA THR A 138 28.35 -31.78 8.18
C THR A 138 28.32 -30.56 7.28
N LYS A 139 28.27 -30.75 5.95
CA LYS A 139 28.10 -29.64 5.01
C LYS A 139 26.78 -28.93 5.24
N LEU A 140 25.66 -29.67 5.30
CA LEU A 140 24.34 -29.09 5.56
C LEU A 140 24.31 -28.30 6.88
N ALA A 141 24.85 -28.86 7.96
CA ALA A 141 24.89 -28.18 9.25
C ALA A 141 25.71 -26.88 9.21
N THR A 142 26.83 -26.88 8.47
CA THR A 142 27.67 -25.70 8.29
C THR A 142 26.99 -24.64 7.42
N ASP A 143 26.37 -25.07 6.32
CA ASP A 143 25.58 -24.23 5.43
C ASP A 143 24.38 -23.62 6.18
N LEU A 144 23.69 -24.39 7.03
CA LEU A 144 22.64 -23.87 7.91
C LEU A 144 23.21 -22.86 8.91
N MET A 145 24.31 -23.15 9.60
CA MET A 145 24.93 -22.24 10.57
C MET A 145 25.41 -20.92 9.95
N SER A 146 25.77 -20.91 8.68
CA SER A 146 26.16 -19.70 7.95
C SER A 146 24.98 -18.90 7.40
N THR A 147 23.74 -19.37 7.61
CA THR A 147 22.54 -18.62 7.26
C THR A 147 22.45 -17.33 8.10
N GLN A 148 22.32 -16.20 7.41
CA GLN A 148 22.23 -14.85 7.97
C GLN A 148 20.84 -14.61 8.55
N ILE A 149 20.59 -15.21 9.72
CA ILE A 149 19.29 -15.12 10.41
C ILE A 149 18.88 -13.65 10.69
N TRP A 150 19.85 -12.75 10.88
CA TRP A 150 19.59 -11.32 11.10
C TRP A 150 18.89 -10.67 9.90
N SER A 151 19.17 -11.12 8.66
CA SER A 151 18.51 -10.61 7.45
C SER A 151 17.01 -10.89 7.44
N VAL A 152 16.58 -12.00 8.06
CA VAL A 152 15.16 -12.33 8.26
C VAL A 152 14.51 -11.34 9.24
N SER A 153 15.20 -11.00 10.33
CA SER A 153 14.73 -10.03 11.31
C SER A 153 14.64 -8.61 10.72
N GLU A 154 15.62 -8.21 9.91
CA GLU A 154 15.60 -6.92 9.24
C GLU A 154 14.50 -6.83 8.17
N ALA A 155 14.25 -7.92 7.42
CA ALA A 155 13.10 -8.00 6.51
C ALA A 155 11.78 -7.87 7.27
N ASN A 156 11.65 -8.52 8.43
CA ASN A 156 10.46 -8.38 9.27
C ASN A 156 10.28 -6.93 9.76
N ALA A 157 11.35 -6.29 10.23
CA ALA A 157 11.32 -4.89 10.65
C ALA A 157 10.93 -3.95 9.49
N ARG A 158 11.41 -4.24 8.27
CA ARG A 158 11.03 -3.49 7.07
C ARG A 158 9.53 -3.60 6.78
N TRP A 159 8.97 -4.80 6.80
CA TRP A 159 7.53 -5.00 6.60
C TRP A 159 6.69 -4.33 7.70
N SER A 160 7.11 -4.44 8.96
CA SER A 160 6.44 -3.77 10.08
C SER A 160 6.46 -2.25 9.93
N SER A 161 7.57 -1.67 9.47
CA SER A 161 7.68 -0.23 9.22
C SER A 161 6.75 0.21 8.09
N LEU A 162 6.77 -0.50 6.95
CA LEU A 162 5.85 -0.22 5.84
C LEU A 162 4.38 -0.30 6.26
N GLY A 163 4.00 -1.34 7.00
CA GLY A 163 2.65 -1.48 7.52
C GLY A 163 2.25 -0.35 8.49
N SER A 164 3.17 0.09 9.35
CA SER A 164 2.91 1.20 10.27
C SER A 164 2.66 2.52 9.55
N GLU A 165 3.50 2.83 8.57
CA GLU A 165 3.42 4.09 7.83
C GLU A 165 2.15 4.14 6.96
N VAL A 166 1.79 3.04 6.30
CA VAL A 166 0.53 2.95 5.55
C VAL A 166 -0.68 3.03 6.49
N ARG A 167 -0.61 2.45 7.71
CA ARG A 167 -1.68 2.57 8.71
C ARG A 167 -1.92 4.04 9.12
N GLU A 168 -0.86 4.82 9.26
CA GLU A 168 -0.98 6.26 9.54
C GLU A 168 -1.60 7.04 8.38
N ILE A 169 -1.22 6.71 7.14
CA ILE A 169 -1.84 7.29 5.93
C ILE A 169 -3.34 6.98 5.89
N VAL A 170 -3.72 5.72 6.10
CA VAL A 170 -5.12 5.29 6.17
C VAL A 170 -5.88 6.07 7.25
N SER A 171 -5.30 6.25 8.43
CA SER A 171 -5.90 7.05 9.50
C SER A 171 -6.11 8.52 9.09
N GLY A 172 -5.14 9.11 8.38
CA GLY A 172 -5.27 10.46 7.84
C GLY A 172 -6.37 10.59 6.79
N LEU A 173 -6.51 9.62 5.90
CA LEU A 173 -7.60 9.57 4.91
C LEU A 173 -8.97 9.45 5.60
N GLU A 174 -9.11 8.57 6.59
CA GLU A 174 -10.37 8.42 7.34
C GLU A 174 -10.75 9.70 8.11
N GLN A 175 -9.76 10.39 8.69
CA GLN A 175 -9.97 11.70 9.33
C GLN A 175 -10.44 12.75 8.32
N ALA A 176 -9.84 12.79 7.13
CA ALA A 176 -10.25 13.72 6.09
C ALA A 176 -11.69 13.45 5.61
N ALA A 177 -12.05 12.18 5.38
CA ALA A 177 -13.41 11.79 5.04
C ALA A 177 -14.42 12.17 6.13
N GLY A 178 -14.09 11.93 7.40
CA GLY A 178 -14.96 12.31 8.52
C GLY A 178 -15.12 13.83 8.67
N SER A 179 -14.04 14.60 8.45
CA SER A 179 -14.10 16.07 8.48
C SER A 179 -15.03 16.61 7.40
N LEU A 180 -14.92 16.11 6.15
CA LEU A 180 -15.78 16.51 5.04
C LEU A 180 -17.27 16.29 5.34
N GLU A 181 -17.63 15.15 5.92
CA GLU A 181 -19.03 14.86 6.26
C GLU A 181 -19.53 15.64 7.48
N SER A 182 -18.65 16.00 8.41
CA SER A 182 -19.04 16.74 9.62
C SER A 182 -19.26 18.23 9.37
N GLU A 183 -18.54 18.81 8.42
CA GLU A 183 -18.55 20.26 8.15
C GLU A 183 -19.37 20.64 6.92
N ASN A 184 -19.81 19.66 6.12
CA ASN A 184 -20.58 19.87 4.90
C ASN A 184 -21.81 18.97 4.85
N ASP A 185 -22.91 19.51 4.33
CA ASP A 185 -24.18 18.81 4.11
C ASP A 185 -24.54 18.92 2.61
N SER A 186 -23.79 18.17 1.81
CA SER A 186 -23.97 18.08 0.36
C SER A 186 -23.67 16.67 -0.15
N GLU A 187 -24.38 16.25 -1.21
CA GLU A 187 -24.16 14.95 -1.85
C GLU A 187 -22.74 14.83 -2.44
N THR A 188 -22.19 15.93 -2.97
CA THR A 188 -20.83 15.97 -3.53
C THR A 188 -19.79 15.65 -2.45
N THR A 189 -19.85 16.31 -1.31
CA THR A 189 -18.90 16.08 -0.20
C THR A 189 -19.03 14.69 0.41
N SER A 190 -20.25 14.13 0.46
CA SER A 190 -20.45 12.73 0.87
C SER A 190 -19.83 11.74 -0.13
N ARG A 191 -19.95 11.99 -1.44
CA ARG A 191 -19.30 11.17 -2.48
C ARG A 191 -17.78 11.27 -2.39
N ALA A 192 -17.23 12.46 -2.18
CA ALA A 192 -15.79 12.65 -1.98
C ALA A 192 -15.29 11.88 -0.74
N ALA A 193 -16.00 11.98 0.38
CA ALA A 193 -15.68 11.21 1.59
C ALA A 193 -15.73 9.69 1.36
N ALA A 194 -16.73 9.20 0.62
CA ALA A 194 -16.82 7.80 0.24
C ALA A 194 -15.62 7.35 -0.61
N LYS A 195 -15.18 8.18 -1.58
CA LYS A 195 -14.00 7.92 -2.40
C LYS A 195 -12.70 7.91 -1.60
N ILE A 196 -12.54 8.81 -0.64
CA ILE A 196 -11.39 8.80 0.27
C ILE A 196 -11.34 7.50 1.07
N ARG A 197 -12.48 7.02 1.58
CA ARG A 197 -12.56 5.74 2.31
C ARG A 197 -12.31 4.52 1.42
N GLU A 198 -12.75 4.58 0.17
CA GLU A 198 -12.48 3.56 -0.83
C GLU A 198 -10.96 3.36 -1.02
N VAL A 199 -10.23 4.46 -1.21
CA VAL A 199 -8.76 4.44 -1.30
C VAL A 199 -8.13 4.00 0.03
N ALA A 200 -8.65 4.47 1.17
CA ALA A 200 -8.17 4.04 2.50
C ALA A 200 -8.35 2.53 2.72
N ALA A 201 -9.39 1.91 2.17
CA ALA A 201 -9.60 0.47 2.26
C ALA A 201 -8.47 -0.32 1.59
N SER A 202 -7.99 0.10 0.41
CA SER A 202 -6.83 -0.50 -0.26
C SER A 202 -5.59 -0.51 0.64
N GLY A 203 -5.35 0.60 1.35
CA GLY A 203 -4.28 0.70 2.35
C GLY A 203 -4.45 -0.26 3.54
N LYS A 204 -5.69 -0.50 4.00
CA LYS A 204 -5.96 -1.49 5.08
C LYS A 204 -5.58 -2.92 4.66
N HIS A 205 -5.85 -3.29 3.40
CA HIS A 205 -5.42 -4.59 2.87
C HIS A 205 -3.90 -4.74 2.90
N PHE A 206 -3.16 -3.68 2.53
CA PHE A 206 -1.70 -3.67 2.64
C PHE A 206 -1.23 -3.91 4.07
N VAL A 207 -1.77 -3.16 5.03
CA VAL A 207 -1.42 -3.30 6.45
C VAL A 207 -1.62 -4.75 6.92
N ALA A 208 -2.79 -5.33 6.66
CA ALA A 208 -3.08 -6.72 7.03
C ALA A 208 -2.10 -7.71 6.37
N ASN A 209 -1.76 -7.50 5.10
CA ASN A 209 -0.82 -8.35 4.39
C ASN A 209 0.61 -8.24 4.94
N THR A 210 1.05 -7.05 5.37
CA THR A 210 2.37 -6.87 6.01
C THR A 210 2.46 -7.60 7.34
N GLU A 211 1.36 -7.65 8.12
CA GLU A 211 1.29 -8.40 9.39
C GLU A 211 1.43 -9.90 9.14
N VAL A 212 0.69 -10.44 8.16
CA VAL A 212 0.80 -11.86 7.76
C VAL A 212 2.21 -12.22 7.30
N ILE A 213 2.84 -11.36 6.51
CA ILE A 213 4.24 -11.54 6.08
C ILE A 213 5.19 -11.55 7.29
N GLY A 214 4.99 -10.63 8.23
CA GLY A 214 5.80 -10.54 9.45
C GLY A 214 5.67 -11.78 10.35
N ASP A 215 4.46 -12.33 10.48
CA ASP A 215 4.22 -13.59 11.20
C ASP A 215 4.96 -14.78 10.56
N LYS A 216 4.91 -14.87 9.22
CA LYS A 216 5.65 -15.90 8.48
C LYS A 216 7.16 -15.79 8.67
N LEU A 217 7.73 -14.58 8.58
CA LEU A 217 9.16 -14.34 8.80
C LEU A 217 9.57 -14.62 10.25
N THR A 218 8.73 -14.28 11.22
CA THR A 218 8.95 -14.57 12.64
C THR A 218 8.96 -16.08 12.89
N GLY A 219 7.99 -16.81 12.33
CA GLY A 219 7.95 -18.27 12.39
C GLY A 219 9.16 -18.93 11.71
N PHE A 220 9.55 -18.41 10.55
CA PHE A 220 10.73 -18.86 9.81
C PHE A 220 12.03 -18.67 10.62
N HIS A 221 12.23 -17.47 11.17
CA HIS A 221 13.35 -17.14 12.05
C HIS A 221 13.43 -18.10 13.24
N SER A 222 12.34 -18.27 13.98
CA SER A 222 12.27 -19.14 15.15
C SER A 222 12.64 -20.59 14.82
N ARG A 223 12.11 -21.12 13.71
CA ARG A 223 12.40 -22.49 13.29
C ARG A 223 13.84 -22.67 12.78
N LEU A 224 14.42 -21.69 12.10
CA LEU A 224 15.84 -21.73 11.74
C LEU A 224 16.73 -21.81 12.98
N MET A 225 16.45 -21.01 14.01
CA MET A 225 17.19 -21.05 15.29
C MET A 225 17.11 -22.41 15.99
N MET A 226 16.02 -23.17 15.80
CA MET A 226 15.89 -24.53 16.36
C MET A 226 16.61 -25.59 15.51
N ILE A 227 16.54 -25.50 14.18
CA ILE A 227 17.09 -26.53 13.27
C ILE A 227 18.62 -26.45 13.21
N GLN A 228 19.22 -25.27 13.21
CA GLN A 228 20.67 -25.07 13.15
C GLN A 228 21.45 -25.90 14.20
N PRO A 229 21.19 -25.75 15.52
CA PRO A 229 21.90 -26.54 16.53
C PRO A 229 21.56 -28.03 16.47
N SER A 230 20.34 -28.40 16.06
CA SER A 230 19.94 -29.80 15.91
C SER A 230 20.70 -30.51 14.79
N ALA A 231 20.84 -29.86 13.63
CA ALA A 231 21.62 -30.38 12.51
C ALA A 231 23.11 -30.51 12.86
N MET A 232 23.66 -29.53 13.59
CA MET A 232 25.03 -29.59 14.07
C MET A 232 25.25 -30.74 15.06
N ALA A 233 24.34 -30.95 16.02
CA ALA A 233 24.42 -32.07 16.95
C ALA A 233 24.36 -33.42 16.21
N MET A 234 23.47 -33.57 15.22
CA MET A 234 23.42 -34.76 14.37
C MET A 234 24.73 -34.99 13.62
N ALA A 235 25.33 -33.94 13.04
CA ALA A 235 26.62 -34.04 12.37
C ALA A 235 27.73 -34.50 13.34
N MET A 236 27.79 -33.94 14.55
CA MET A 236 28.77 -34.32 15.56
C MET A 236 28.65 -35.78 15.99
N GLU A 237 27.43 -36.28 16.21
CA GLU A 237 27.23 -37.68 16.58
C GLU A 237 27.60 -38.64 15.44
N ILE A 238 27.24 -38.30 14.20
CA ILE A 238 27.56 -39.14 13.04
C ILE A 238 29.07 -39.20 12.80
N MET A 239 29.80 -38.10 13.00
CA MET A 239 31.27 -38.10 12.87
C MET A 239 31.98 -39.04 13.86
N LYS A 240 31.35 -39.40 14.98
CA LYS A 240 31.91 -40.35 15.96
C LYS A 240 31.81 -41.80 15.51
N ILE A 241 30.98 -42.13 14.52
CA ILE A 241 30.79 -43.51 14.02
C ILE A 241 32.09 -43.97 13.33
N PRO A 242 32.81 -44.98 13.84
CA PRO A 242 34.11 -45.38 13.28
C PRO A 242 33.99 -46.07 11.92
N ASP A 243 32.99 -46.94 11.74
CA ASP A 243 32.79 -47.68 10.51
C ASP A 243 32.27 -46.75 9.38
N PRO A 244 33.00 -46.65 8.24
CA PRO A 244 32.58 -45.80 7.12
C PRO A 244 31.22 -46.17 6.52
N ALA A 245 30.86 -47.46 6.49
CA ALA A 245 29.58 -47.89 5.91
C ALA A 245 28.40 -47.49 6.80
N GLU A 246 28.48 -47.79 8.10
CA GLU A 246 27.51 -47.33 9.10
C GLU A 246 27.40 -45.80 9.14
N ARG A 247 28.53 -45.08 9.05
CA ARG A 247 28.53 -43.61 9.03
C ARG A 247 27.74 -43.06 7.84
N LYS A 248 27.99 -43.58 6.64
CA LYS A 248 27.29 -43.14 5.42
C LYS A 248 25.79 -43.46 5.47
N ALA A 249 25.41 -44.61 6.04
CA ALA A 249 24.02 -44.95 6.26
C ALA A 249 23.35 -43.97 7.24
N ALA A 250 24.04 -43.61 8.34
CA ALA A 250 23.55 -42.63 9.30
C ALA A 250 23.44 -41.21 8.71
N GLU A 251 24.40 -40.77 7.88
CA GLU A 251 24.31 -39.50 7.14
C GLU A 251 23.07 -39.46 6.26
N THR A 252 22.84 -40.52 5.48
CA THR A 252 21.70 -40.61 4.57
C THR A 252 20.38 -40.55 5.34
N ALA A 253 20.29 -41.26 6.47
CA ALA A 253 19.11 -41.24 7.33
C ALA A 253 18.86 -39.86 7.97
N ALA A 254 19.91 -39.18 8.43
CA ALA A 254 19.81 -37.84 9.02
C ALA A 254 19.37 -36.79 8.00
N LEU A 255 19.91 -36.84 6.78
CA LEU A 255 19.50 -35.96 5.68
C LEU A 255 18.05 -36.22 5.27
N ALA A 256 17.63 -37.49 5.16
CA ALA A 256 16.25 -37.86 4.88
C ALA A 256 15.28 -37.38 5.97
N LYS A 257 15.73 -37.32 7.24
CA LYS A 257 14.96 -36.77 8.35
C LYS A 257 14.83 -35.24 8.30
N LEU A 258 15.91 -34.53 7.94
CA LEU A 258 15.94 -33.07 7.89
C LEU A 258 15.24 -32.47 6.68
N GLN A 259 15.26 -33.17 5.54
CA GLN A 259 14.67 -32.70 4.29
C GLN A 259 13.21 -32.25 4.43
N PRO A 260 12.27 -33.04 4.97
CA PRO A 260 10.87 -32.64 5.04
C PRO A 260 10.65 -31.45 5.97
N ASP A 261 11.43 -31.33 7.05
CA ASP A 261 11.35 -30.20 7.97
C ASP A 261 11.81 -28.90 7.33
N LEU A 262 12.95 -28.93 6.63
CA LEU A 262 13.45 -27.78 5.89
C LEU A 262 12.54 -27.43 4.70
N GLN A 263 11.98 -28.42 4.01
CA GLN A 263 11.05 -28.21 2.91
C GLN A 263 9.77 -27.51 3.39
N ARG A 264 9.19 -27.99 4.49
CA ARG A 264 8.01 -27.36 5.11
C ARG A 264 8.36 -25.95 5.60
N LEU A 265 9.53 -25.77 6.21
CA LEU A 265 10.00 -24.46 6.65
C LEU A 265 10.05 -23.45 5.50
N ALA A 266 10.59 -23.85 4.34
CA ALA A 266 10.67 -22.97 3.17
C ALA A 266 9.27 -22.60 2.65
N ILE A 267 8.36 -23.58 2.56
CA ILE A 267 6.98 -23.36 2.09
C ILE A 267 6.19 -22.45 3.04
N ASP A 268 6.26 -22.71 4.35
CA ASP A 268 5.54 -21.93 5.38
C ASP A 268 5.98 -20.44 5.37
N ALA A 269 7.22 -20.18 4.99
CA ALA A 269 7.82 -18.84 4.95
C ALA A 269 7.52 -18.05 3.66
N MET A 270 6.92 -18.67 2.65
CA MET A 270 6.61 -18.00 1.39
C MET A 270 5.61 -16.85 1.59
N PRO A 271 5.80 -15.69 0.94
CA PRO A 271 4.75 -14.69 0.83
C PRO A 271 3.47 -15.27 0.19
N ASN A 272 2.32 -14.68 0.50
CA ASN A 272 1.07 -15.07 -0.18
C ASN A 272 1.08 -14.64 -1.65
N GLN A 273 0.26 -15.32 -2.46
CA GLN A 273 0.19 -15.07 -3.91
C GLN A 273 -0.89 -14.05 -4.33
N HIS A 274 -1.71 -13.56 -3.42
CA HIS A 274 -2.64 -12.48 -3.72
C HIS A 274 -1.91 -11.12 -3.75
N SER A 275 -2.53 -10.12 -4.37
CA SER A 275 -2.01 -8.75 -4.39
C SER A 275 -1.81 -8.20 -2.97
N LEU A 276 -0.84 -7.29 -2.79
CA LEU A 276 -0.60 -6.64 -1.50
C LEU A 276 -1.69 -5.62 -1.15
N MET A 277 -2.27 -4.99 -2.16
CA MET A 277 -3.44 -4.12 -2.06
C MET A 277 -4.54 -4.65 -2.96
N GLU A 278 -5.80 -4.42 -2.58
CA GLU A 278 -6.95 -4.74 -3.42
C GLU A 278 -7.58 -3.45 -3.95
N GLN A 279 -8.11 -3.53 -5.16
CA GLN A 279 -8.86 -2.45 -5.79
C GLN A 279 -10.32 -2.53 -5.34
N SER A 280 -10.88 -1.39 -4.96
CA SER A 280 -12.34 -1.23 -4.99
C SER A 280 -12.76 -0.85 -6.43
N PRO A 281 -13.90 -1.36 -6.94
CA PRO A 281 -14.28 -1.14 -8.33
C PRO A 281 -14.35 0.35 -8.67
N ALA A 282 -13.68 0.77 -9.74
CA ALA A 282 -13.69 2.15 -10.20
C ALA A 282 -15.14 2.65 -10.39
N SER A 283 -15.46 3.79 -9.78
CA SER A 283 -16.73 4.48 -10.04
C SER A 283 -16.44 5.88 -10.56
N GLY A 284 -16.92 6.15 -11.78
CA GLY A 284 -16.70 7.40 -12.49
C GLY A 284 -17.39 8.58 -11.83
N GLY A 285 -16.70 9.72 -11.77
CA GLY A 285 -17.23 10.99 -11.27
C GLY A 285 -18.20 11.61 -12.27
N GLY A 286 -19.42 11.93 -11.82
CA GLY A 286 -20.37 12.70 -12.61
C GLY A 286 -19.95 14.17 -12.67
N GLY A 287 -19.76 14.71 -13.87
CA GLY A 287 -19.44 16.12 -14.08
C GLY A 287 -20.59 17.05 -13.72
N PHE A 288 -20.24 18.27 -13.30
CA PHE A 288 -21.16 19.37 -13.05
C PHE A 288 -20.61 20.64 -13.70
N ASP A 289 -21.48 21.40 -14.38
CA ASP A 289 -21.16 22.76 -14.84
C ASP A 289 -21.41 23.73 -13.69
N ALA A 290 -20.40 24.54 -13.34
CA ALA A 290 -20.55 25.61 -12.37
C ALA A 290 -20.94 26.91 -13.08
N GLY A 291 -22.18 27.36 -12.88
CA GLY A 291 -22.66 28.64 -13.41
C GLY A 291 -24.17 28.84 -13.31
N LEU A 292 -24.59 30.09 -13.45
CA LEU A 292 -25.97 30.48 -13.71
C LEU A 292 -26.06 30.93 -15.17
N SER A 293 -27.09 30.49 -15.90
CA SER A 293 -27.42 31.12 -17.19
C SER A 293 -27.79 32.60 -16.95
N GLY A 294 -27.61 33.45 -17.96
CA GLY A 294 -27.78 34.90 -17.84
C GLY A 294 -29.06 35.31 -17.10
N VAL A 295 -28.98 36.41 -16.34
CA VAL A 295 -30.11 36.92 -15.54
C VAL A 295 -30.85 37.97 -16.36
N ASP A 296 -32.14 37.71 -16.59
CA ASP A 296 -33.07 38.67 -17.21
C ASP A 296 -33.33 39.83 -16.22
N GLY A 297 -32.79 41.01 -16.52
CA GLY A 297 -33.08 42.25 -15.82
C GLY A 297 -34.01 43.16 -16.63
N ASP A 298 -34.82 43.99 -15.96
CA ASP A 298 -35.68 44.99 -16.62
C ASP A 298 -34.88 46.19 -17.19
N GLY A 299 -33.57 46.23 -16.92
CA GLY A 299 -32.64 47.25 -17.39
C GLY A 299 -32.72 48.56 -16.62
N GLN A 300 -33.47 48.63 -15.51
CA GLN A 300 -33.58 49.81 -14.66
C GLN A 300 -32.91 49.61 -13.31
N LYS A 301 -31.82 50.34 -13.06
CA LYS A 301 -31.25 50.48 -11.72
C LYS A 301 -32.22 51.30 -10.85
N TYR A 302 -32.89 50.68 -9.89
CA TYR A 302 -33.69 51.39 -8.91
C TYR A 302 -32.76 52.15 -7.94
N ASN A 303 -32.61 53.46 -8.13
CA ASN A 303 -31.97 54.36 -7.17
C ASN A 303 -33.04 55.07 -6.32
N THR A 304 -32.67 55.47 -5.11
CA THR A 304 -33.55 56.24 -4.20
C THR A 304 -33.81 57.67 -4.66
N ASP A 305 -33.29 58.08 -5.81
CA ASP A 305 -33.41 59.45 -6.33
C ASP A 305 -34.81 59.78 -6.88
N ASN A 306 -35.73 58.81 -6.92
CA ASN A 306 -37.11 58.97 -7.39
C ASN A 306 -38.19 58.58 -6.37
N VAL A 307 -37.86 58.51 -5.07
CA VAL A 307 -38.89 58.40 -4.02
C VAL A 307 -39.36 59.82 -3.66
N VAL A 308 -40.55 60.21 -4.12
CA VAL A 308 -41.23 61.46 -3.74
C VAL A 308 -41.81 61.33 -2.33
#